data_AF-A0A3B8YZG1-F1
#
_entry.id   AF-A0A3B8YZG1-F1
#
_cell.length_a   1.000
_cell.length_b   1.000
_cell.length_c   1.000
_cell.angle_alpha   90.00
_cell.angle_beta   90.00
_cell.angle_gamma   90.00
#
_symmetry.space_group_name_H-M   'P 1'
#
loop_
_entity.id
_entity.type
_entity.pdbx_description
1 polymer ?
#
loop_
_entity_poly.entity_id
_entity_poly.type
_entity_poly.pdbx_seq_one_letter_code
_entity_poly.pdbx_strand_id
1 'polypeptide(L)'
;RVFVAGGMTMYALEAATGELLWEFDAGTGCTDCGFLEERNEILSSPAVFEGLVYFGMDINDFGDGKGGFYAVDARDGTLRWYFDVVTGAHCRPDPNDEVRRFDGYHSASALGLADDFLSTREGCGFDRTGVACGNVWSSAAIDPTRRLLYATSSNCDTDYDPETSDPEPPMPPYDEALFALDLDTGKPRWKWRAYEVDNEDLAIGAVPNLFTAEIEGQKREVVGYGQKNGFYYLLDRDGENELTGKIEPYWQTQVVPGGDIGGIIASSAVLDGRIYISTAIGTDLSSPQLPAAFAVDSSDGEILWASPDSMPSYAPTSAIPGVMMAGSLGGSVFLYDAETGEVLNRLPVSGPVSSPAVVADGVLFVGSGTGARGGSPASIAFLTSLLPNPISAFCLSGTEGCPEGGVCDDGNTCTEDLPREGGICRHPRKANGVDCSVGAFGGLCQEGFCLVAERICEDENQCTVDRVTASGCRYEVLPDGTPCVIRDDAGQCRRSQCEKLEPITGLEEGTTIKNRTGATQANPTGATTGERS
;
A
#
# COMPACT_ATOMS: atom_id res chain seq x y z
N ARG A 1 -16.81 -8.14 -14.39
CA ARG A 1 -16.41 -8.33 -12.99
C ARG A 1 -15.30 -7.34 -12.70
N VAL A 2 -15.32 -6.72 -11.53
CA VAL A 2 -14.20 -5.96 -10.97
C VAL A 2 -13.67 -6.77 -9.80
N PHE A 3 -12.35 -6.89 -9.68
CA PHE A 3 -11.70 -7.52 -8.52
C PHE A 3 -11.01 -6.42 -7.74
N VAL A 4 -11.23 -6.39 -6.44
CA VAL A 4 -10.71 -5.35 -5.56
C VAL A 4 -10.40 -5.95 -4.20
N ALA A 5 -9.25 -5.58 -3.66
CA ALA A 5 -8.86 -5.93 -2.31
C ALA A 5 -9.44 -4.91 -1.31
N GLY A 6 -9.75 -5.37 -0.09
CA GLY A 6 -10.08 -4.51 1.04
C GLY A 6 -9.75 -5.21 2.35
N GLY A 7 -8.77 -4.68 3.09
CA GLY A 7 -8.21 -5.34 4.25
C GLY A 7 -7.69 -6.74 3.88
N MET A 8 -8.16 -7.75 4.60
CA MET A 8 -7.77 -9.16 4.41
C MET A 8 -8.54 -9.89 3.30
N THR A 9 -9.44 -9.21 2.59
CA THR A 9 -10.42 -9.86 1.72
C THR A 9 -10.28 -9.42 0.26
N MET A 10 -10.28 -10.39 -0.64
CA MET A 10 -10.40 -10.16 -2.08
C MET A 10 -11.87 -10.27 -2.48
N TYR A 11 -12.41 -9.21 -3.08
CA TYR A 11 -13.80 -9.14 -3.52
C TYR A 11 -13.90 -9.23 -5.04
N ALA A 12 -14.95 -9.89 -5.52
CA ALA A 12 -15.41 -9.74 -6.88
C ALA A 12 -16.77 -9.06 -6.92
N LEU A 13 -16.86 -8.00 -7.71
CA LEU A 13 -18.05 -7.20 -7.90
C LEU A 13 -18.55 -7.30 -9.34
N GLU A 14 -19.86 -7.15 -9.53
CA GLU A 14 -20.44 -6.88 -10.83
C GLU A 14 -20.02 -5.47 -11.28
N ALA A 15 -19.53 -5.34 -12.51
CA ALA A 15 -18.83 -4.12 -12.92
C ALA A 15 -19.76 -2.92 -13.17
N ALA A 16 -21.00 -3.16 -13.60
CA ALA A 16 -21.97 -2.12 -13.91
C ALA A 16 -22.71 -1.60 -12.67
N THR A 17 -22.84 -2.43 -11.63
CA THR A 17 -23.72 -2.19 -10.48
C THR A 17 -22.98 -2.13 -9.16
N GLY A 18 -21.77 -2.71 -9.07
CA GLY A 18 -21.04 -2.88 -7.83
C GLY A 18 -21.60 -3.97 -6.90
N GLU A 19 -22.54 -4.79 -7.37
CA GLU A 19 -23.09 -5.91 -6.58
C GLU A 19 -21.99 -6.93 -6.23
N LEU A 20 -21.94 -7.36 -4.97
CA LEU A 20 -21.02 -8.40 -4.51
C LEU A 20 -21.35 -9.75 -5.15
N LEU A 21 -20.37 -10.35 -5.82
CA LEU A 21 -20.48 -11.68 -6.43
C LEU A 21 -19.89 -12.77 -5.55
N TRP A 22 -18.69 -12.52 -5.01
CA TRP A 22 -18.02 -13.40 -4.06
C TRP A 22 -16.94 -12.63 -3.30
N GLU A 23 -16.53 -13.20 -2.17
CA GLU A 23 -15.38 -12.78 -1.38
C GLU A 23 -14.48 -13.99 -1.07
N PHE A 24 -13.18 -13.74 -0.95
CA PHE A 24 -12.18 -14.68 -0.46
C PHE A 24 -11.45 -14.05 0.72
N ASP A 25 -11.48 -14.73 1.87
CA ASP A 25 -10.86 -14.27 3.11
C ASP A 25 -9.47 -14.88 3.26
N ALA A 26 -8.44 -14.04 3.15
CA ALA A 26 -7.05 -14.46 3.34
C ALA A 26 -6.53 -14.11 4.74
N GLY A 27 -7.40 -13.61 5.62
CA GLY A 27 -7.04 -13.13 6.94
C GLY A 27 -7.01 -14.19 8.02
N THR A 28 -6.26 -13.89 9.07
CA THR A 28 -6.27 -14.63 10.34
C THR A 28 -7.61 -14.49 11.09
N GLY A 29 -8.52 -13.63 10.62
CA GLY A 29 -9.93 -13.65 10.98
C GLY A 29 -10.25 -12.91 12.27
N CYS A 30 -9.38 -12.00 12.66
CA CYS A 30 -9.69 -11.04 13.70
C CYS A 30 -10.47 -9.88 13.05
N THR A 31 -11.79 -10.04 12.97
CA THR A 31 -12.68 -9.09 12.25
C THR A 31 -13.07 -7.87 13.08
N ASP A 32 -12.88 -7.93 14.40
CA ASP A 32 -13.30 -6.95 15.40
C ASP A 32 -12.16 -6.23 16.12
N CYS A 33 -10.92 -6.62 15.84
CA CYS A 33 -9.73 -6.02 16.40
C CYS A 33 -9.24 -4.80 15.60
N GLY A 34 -8.43 -3.98 16.28
CA GLY A 34 -7.86 -2.77 15.71
C GLY A 34 -6.74 -3.05 14.72
N PHE A 35 -6.34 -2.02 13.95
CA PHE A 35 -5.18 -2.11 13.05
C PHE A 35 -3.91 -2.58 13.77
N LEU A 36 -3.71 -2.20 15.04
CA LEU A 36 -2.54 -2.64 15.82
C LEU A 36 -2.58 -4.12 16.25
N GLU A 37 -3.73 -4.77 16.13
CA GLU A 37 -3.97 -6.15 16.56
C GLU A 37 -4.08 -7.12 15.37
N GLU A 38 -4.54 -6.63 14.22
CA GLU A 38 -4.58 -7.36 12.95
C GLU A 38 -4.05 -6.46 11.84
N ARG A 39 -2.82 -6.75 11.38
CA ARG A 39 -2.13 -5.98 10.36
C ARG A 39 -2.11 -6.67 9.00
N ASN A 40 -2.72 -7.85 8.85
CA ASN A 40 -2.70 -8.56 7.58
C ASN A 40 -3.57 -7.83 6.54
N GLU A 41 -3.01 -7.53 5.38
CA GLU A 41 -3.68 -6.75 4.34
C GLU A 41 -3.29 -7.20 2.92
N ILE A 42 -4.27 -7.19 2.03
CA ILE A 42 -4.03 -7.36 0.59
C ILE A 42 -3.77 -5.96 0.00
N LEU A 43 -2.50 -5.56 -0.05
CA LEU A 43 -2.08 -4.29 -0.65
C LEU A 43 -1.87 -4.40 -2.17
N SER A 44 -1.65 -5.62 -2.67
CA SER A 44 -1.44 -5.87 -4.09
C SER A 44 -2.70 -5.63 -4.92
N SER A 45 -2.53 -5.07 -6.12
CA SER A 45 -3.59 -5.04 -7.12
C SER A 45 -3.74 -6.44 -7.74
N PRO A 46 -4.97 -6.96 -7.88
CA PRO A 46 -5.16 -8.29 -8.41
C PRO A 46 -4.74 -8.39 -9.88
N ALA A 47 -3.86 -9.34 -10.20
CA ALA A 47 -3.60 -9.74 -11.58
C ALA A 47 -4.61 -10.80 -12.01
N VAL A 48 -5.14 -10.71 -13.24
CA VAL A 48 -6.15 -11.65 -13.74
C VAL A 48 -5.70 -12.27 -15.04
N PHE A 49 -5.65 -13.61 -15.08
CA PHE A 49 -5.27 -14.34 -16.29
C PHE A 49 -5.96 -15.70 -16.33
N GLU A 50 -6.47 -16.09 -17.50
CA GLU A 50 -7.13 -17.39 -17.76
C GLU A 50 -8.16 -17.84 -16.70
N GLY A 51 -8.90 -16.89 -16.13
CA GLY A 51 -9.94 -17.18 -15.15
C GLY A 51 -9.43 -17.40 -13.73
N LEU A 52 -8.18 -17.02 -13.45
CA LEU A 52 -7.62 -16.93 -12.10
C LEU A 52 -7.36 -15.48 -11.73
N VAL A 53 -7.49 -15.19 -10.43
CA VAL A 53 -7.15 -13.92 -9.80
C VAL A 53 -5.97 -14.17 -8.86
N TYR A 54 -4.89 -13.43 -9.04
CA TYR A 54 -3.65 -13.55 -8.29
C TYR A 54 -3.39 -12.31 -7.45
N PHE A 55 -2.99 -12.50 -6.19
CA PHE A 55 -2.71 -11.41 -5.26
C PHE A 55 -1.74 -11.86 -4.16
N GLY A 56 -0.95 -10.91 -3.66
CA GLY A 56 -0.10 -11.05 -2.48
C GLY A 56 -0.80 -10.64 -1.19
N MET A 57 -0.35 -11.23 -0.08
CA MET A 57 -0.73 -10.87 1.27
C MET A 57 0.46 -10.27 2.00
N ASP A 58 0.25 -9.09 2.55
CA ASP A 58 1.14 -8.41 3.47
C ASP A 58 0.75 -8.75 4.91
N ILE A 59 1.73 -9.02 5.77
CA ILE A 59 1.50 -9.20 7.21
C ILE A 59 2.03 -8.04 8.04
N ASN A 60 2.55 -6.99 7.39
CA ASN A 60 3.02 -5.75 8.00
C ASN A 60 3.98 -6.02 9.17
N ASP A 61 4.89 -6.97 8.95
CA ASP A 61 5.95 -7.37 9.88
C ASP A 61 5.42 -7.85 11.24
N PHE A 62 4.20 -8.39 11.27
CA PHE A 62 3.58 -8.89 12.50
C PHE A 62 3.69 -10.41 12.61
N GLY A 63 4.04 -10.90 13.81
CA GLY A 63 4.31 -12.32 14.05
C GLY A 63 3.09 -13.25 14.00
N ASP A 64 1.88 -12.69 14.05
CA ASP A 64 0.62 -13.43 14.13
C ASP A 64 -0.03 -13.62 12.76
N GLY A 65 0.73 -14.14 11.79
CA GLY A 65 0.23 -14.37 10.44
C GLY A 65 1.20 -15.12 9.53
N LYS A 66 0.77 -15.33 8.28
CA LYS A 66 1.61 -15.84 7.19
C LYS A 66 1.34 -15.02 5.94
N GLY A 67 2.37 -14.36 5.44
CA GLY A 67 2.32 -13.72 4.15
C GLY A 67 2.58 -14.72 3.02
N GLY A 68 2.18 -14.36 1.81
CA GLY A 68 2.28 -15.27 0.69
C GLY A 68 1.55 -14.77 -0.55
N PHE A 69 1.46 -15.64 -1.55
CA PHE A 69 0.79 -15.36 -2.81
C PHE A 69 -0.34 -16.33 -3.06
N TYR A 70 -1.44 -15.82 -3.61
CA TYR A 70 -2.67 -16.55 -3.79
C TYR A 70 -3.03 -16.63 -5.26
N ALA A 71 -3.72 -17.72 -5.63
CA ALA A 71 -4.56 -17.77 -6.82
C ALA A 71 -5.94 -18.30 -6.45
N VAL A 72 -6.97 -17.56 -6.85
CA VAL A 72 -8.38 -17.95 -6.67
C VAL A 72 -9.10 -17.99 -8.02
N ASP A 73 -10.13 -18.80 -8.14
CA ASP A 73 -10.95 -18.86 -9.36
C ASP A 73 -11.73 -17.56 -9.54
N ALA A 74 -11.63 -16.92 -10.70
CA ALA A 74 -12.28 -15.64 -10.97
C ALA A 74 -13.82 -15.70 -10.98
N ARG A 75 -14.40 -16.88 -11.13
CA ARG A 75 -15.85 -17.06 -11.25
C ARG A 75 -16.51 -17.11 -9.89
N ASP A 76 -15.87 -17.78 -8.95
CA ASP A 76 -16.46 -18.08 -7.65
C ASP A 76 -15.55 -17.71 -6.46
N GLY A 77 -14.25 -17.51 -6.63
CA GLY A 77 -13.33 -17.14 -5.54
C GLY A 77 -12.78 -18.33 -4.78
N THR A 78 -12.91 -19.56 -5.27
CA THR A 78 -12.29 -20.74 -4.62
C THR A 78 -10.78 -20.75 -4.76
N LEU A 79 -10.06 -21.10 -3.69
CA LEU A 79 -8.60 -21.22 -3.69
C LEU A 79 -8.15 -22.30 -4.68
N ARG A 80 -7.19 -21.94 -5.53
CA ARG A 80 -6.56 -22.84 -6.51
C ARG A 80 -5.15 -23.21 -6.09
N TRP A 81 -4.42 -22.25 -5.54
CA TRP A 81 -3.19 -22.51 -4.83
C TRP A 81 -2.82 -21.32 -3.93
N TYR A 82 -2.01 -21.60 -2.92
CA TYR A 82 -1.33 -20.63 -2.05
C TYR A 82 0.17 -20.93 -2.05
N PHE A 83 1.00 -19.91 -2.07
CA PHE A 83 2.45 -20.00 -1.97
C PHE A 83 2.93 -19.29 -0.69
N ASP A 84 3.59 -20.04 0.18
CA ASP A 84 4.17 -19.55 1.42
C ASP A 84 5.60 -19.07 1.17
N VAL A 85 5.84 -17.76 1.23
CA VAL A 85 7.19 -17.20 0.95
C VAL A 85 8.21 -17.56 2.03
N VAL A 86 7.75 -17.81 3.27
CA VAL A 86 8.63 -18.17 4.38
C VAL A 86 9.21 -19.58 4.20
N THR A 87 8.38 -20.57 3.91
CA THR A 87 8.82 -21.97 3.78
C THR A 87 9.16 -22.35 2.34
N GLY A 88 8.68 -21.59 1.36
CA GLY A 88 8.70 -21.94 -0.06
C GLY A 88 7.71 -23.05 -0.43
N ALA A 89 6.77 -23.39 0.46
CA ALA A 89 5.76 -24.40 0.21
C ALA A 89 4.65 -23.86 -0.70
N HIS A 90 4.08 -24.74 -1.53
CA HIS A 90 2.86 -24.46 -2.28
C HIS A 90 1.73 -25.35 -1.77
N CYS A 91 0.61 -24.79 -1.35
CA CYS A 91 -0.59 -25.53 -0.99
C CYS A 91 -1.58 -25.50 -2.16
N ARG A 92 -1.96 -26.68 -2.65
CA ARG A 92 -2.89 -26.83 -3.77
C ARG A 92 -4.10 -27.69 -3.36
N PRO A 93 -5.28 -27.07 -3.13
CA PRO A 93 -6.54 -27.78 -2.99
C PRO A 93 -6.89 -28.60 -4.24
N ASP A 94 -7.72 -29.63 -4.06
CA ASP A 94 -8.29 -30.36 -5.20
C ASP A 94 -9.28 -29.46 -5.97
N PRO A 95 -9.49 -29.68 -7.28
CA PRO A 95 -10.35 -28.81 -8.08
C PRO A 95 -11.80 -28.65 -7.60
N ASN A 96 -12.29 -29.58 -6.77
CA ASN A 96 -13.64 -29.57 -6.19
C ASN A 96 -13.68 -29.10 -4.73
N ASP A 97 -12.52 -28.79 -4.12
CA ASP A 97 -12.48 -28.24 -2.76
C ASP A 97 -12.99 -26.79 -2.81
N GLU A 98 -14.05 -26.48 -2.07
CA GLU A 98 -14.67 -25.15 -2.04
C GLU A 98 -14.04 -24.24 -0.95
N VAL A 99 -12.72 -24.06 -1.00
CA VAL A 99 -12.00 -23.25 -0.01
C VAL A 99 -12.16 -21.77 -0.32
N ARG A 100 -12.85 -21.03 0.56
CA ARG A 100 -13.05 -19.56 0.47
C ARG A 100 -12.33 -18.76 1.55
N ARG A 101 -11.72 -19.45 2.51
CA ARG A 101 -10.89 -18.88 3.55
C ARG A 101 -9.61 -19.68 3.69
N PHE A 102 -8.47 -19.00 3.60
CA PHE A 102 -7.16 -19.61 3.80
C PHE A 102 -6.11 -18.54 4.08
N ASP A 103 -5.38 -18.67 5.18
CA ASP A 103 -4.43 -17.66 5.67
C ASP A 103 -3.01 -18.19 5.86
N GLY A 104 -2.75 -19.45 5.48
CA GLY A 104 -1.45 -20.09 5.72
C GLY A 104 -1.09 -20.38 7.19
N TYR A 105 -1.82 -19.81 8.16
CA TYR A 105 -1.52 -19.84 9.60
C TYR A 105 -2.43 -20.81 10.38
N HIS A 106 -3.75 -20.71 10.24
CA HIS A 106 -4.70 -21.46 11.09
C HIS A 106 -4.77 -22.95 10.78
N SER A 107 -5.13 -23.79 11.77
CA SER A 107 -5.38 -25.22 11.53
C SER A 107 -6.54 -25.43 10.54
N ALA A 108 -6.63 -26.63 9.96
CA ALA A 108 -7.74 -26.98 9.06
C ALA A 108 -9.10 -26.73 9.72
N SER A 109 -9.28 -27.14 10.98
CA SER A 109 -10.51 -26.95 11.73
C SER A 109 -10.84 -25.49 12.01
N ALA A 110 -9.84 -24.65 12.30
CA ALA A 110 -10.03 -23.21 12.49
C ALA A 110 -10.42 -22.50 11.18
N LEU A 111 -9.99 -23.02 10.03
CA LEU A 111 -10.41 -22.59 8.71
C LEU A 111 -11.78 -23.16 8.27
N GLY A 112 -12.43 -23.96 9.12
CA GLY A 112 -13.70 -24.63 8.79
C GLY A 112 -13.55 -25.79 7.78
N LEU A 113 -12.33 -26.31 7.61
CA LEU A 113 -12.01 -27.43 6.73
C LEU A 113 -11.99 -28.76 7.50
N ALA A 114 -12.02 -29.88 6.77
CA ALA A 114 -11.85 -31.21 7.37
C ALA A 114 -10.49 -31.33 8.08
N ASP A 115 -10.43 -32.01 9.23
CA ASP A 115 -9.21 -32.11 10.04
C ASP A 115 -8.00 -32.67 9.28
N ASP A 116 -8.24 -33.57 8.32
CA ASP A 116 -7.21 -34.17 7.46
C ASP A 116 -6.92 -33.37 6.19
N PHE A 117 -7.54 -32.19 6.00
CA PHE A 117 -7.40 -31.40 4.78
C PHE A 117 -5.94 -31.08 4.47
N LEU A 118 -5.26 -30.42 5.39
CA LEU A 118 -3.89 -29.94 5.15
C LEU A 118 -2.88 -31.09 4.96
N SER A 119 -3.15 -32.28 5.52
CA SER A 119 -2.27 -33.43 5.40
C SER A 119 -2.50 -34.27 4.14
N THR A 120 -3.62 -34.06 3.44
CA THR A 120 -4.01 -34.84 2.26
C THR A 120 -3.89 -34.08 0.94
N ARG A 121 -3.84 -32.75 0.97
CA ARG A 121 -3.70 -31.89 -0.23
C ARG A 121 -2.23 -31.63 -0.53
N GLU A 122 -1.92 -31.47 -1.82
CA GLU A 122 -0.54 -31.32 -2.29
C GLU A 122 0.10 -30.07 -1.65
N GLY A 123 1.19 -30.31 -0.90
CA GLY A 123 2.03 -29.27 -0.29
C GLY A 123 1.36 -28.38 0.77
N CYS A 124 0.15 -28.73 1.23
CA CYS A 124 -0.56 -27.98 2.29
C CYS A 124 -0.08 -28.30 3.72
N GLY A 125 0.71 -29.36 3.90
CA GLY A 125 1.24 -29.81 5.20
C GLY A 125 2.56 -29.14 5.59
N PHE A 126 2.67 -27.83 5.38
CA PHE A 126 3.87 -27.03 5.68
C PHE A 126 3.86 -26.46 7.11
N ASP A 127 4.97 -25.86 7.53
CA ASP A 127 5.07 -25.21 8.84
C ASP A 127 4.26 -23.91 8.87
N ARG A 128 3.25 -23.88 9.75
CA ARG A 128 2.30 -22.77 9.90
C ARG A 128 2.66 -21.81 11.02
N THR A 129 3.86 -21.94 11.60
CA THR A 129 4.36 -21.01 12.62
C THR A 129 4.38 -19.60 12.04
N GLY A 130 3.61 -18.70 12.67
CA GLY A 130 3.63 -17.28 12.35
C GLY A 130 4.99 -16.68 12.64
N VAL A 131 5.45 -15.83 11.74
CA VAL A 131 6.72 -15.11 11.83
C VAL A 131 6.47 -13.73 11.25
N ALA A 132 7.23 -12.72 11.70
CA ALA A 132 7.19 -11.34 11.18
C ALA A 132 7.84 -11.23 9.78
N CYS A 133 7.77 -12.30 8.99
CA CYS A 133 8.41 -12.45 7.69
C CYS A 133 7.36 -12.77 6.63
N GLY A 134 7.67 -12.39 5.39
CA GLY A 134 6.94 -12.90 4.24
C GLY A 134 5.87 -11.97 3.69
N ASN A 135 6.00 -10.68 3.96
CA ASN A 135 5.15 -9.66 3.40
C ASN A 135 5.19 -9.68 1.87
N VAL A 136 4.03 -9.70 1.22
CA VAL A 136 3.90 -9.52 -0.23
C VAL A 136 2.89 -8.43 -0.54
N TRP A 137 3.40 -7.21 -0.61
CA TRP A 137 2.62 -6.02 -0.95
C TRP A 137 2.77 -5.58 -2.41
N SER A 138 3.52 -6.34 -3.21
CA SER A 138 3.65 -6.18 -4.66
C SER A 138 2.62 -6.99 -5.44
N SER A 139 2.24 -6.49 -6.62
CA SER A 139 1.39 -7.23 -7.57
C SER A 139 2.24 -8.12 -8.49
N ALA A 140 1.62 -9.10 -9.16
CA ALA A 140 2.34 -9.97 -10.07
C ALA A 140 2.39 -9.44 -11.52
N ALA A 141 3.50 -9.69 -12.19
CA ALA A 141 3.58 -9.66 -13.64
C ALA A 141 3.48 -11.07 -14.23
N ILE A 142 2.78 -11.23 -15.34
CA ILE A 142 2.49 -12.55 -15.93
C ILE A 142 3.19 -12.70 -17.27
N ASP A 143 3.88 -13.83 -17.47
CA ASP A 143 4.34 -14.31 -18.78
C ASP A 143 3.41 -15.44 -19.26
N PRO A 144 2.48 -15.15 -20.21
CA PRO A 144 1.59 -16.17 -20.77
C PRO A 144 2.33 -17.29 -21.51
N THR A 145 3.50 -17.00 -22.08
CA THR A 145 4.25 -17.96 -22.91
C THR A 145 4.96 -18.98 -22.04
N ARG A 146 5.64 -18.52 -20.98
CA ARG A 146 6.31 -19.41 -20.01
C ARG A 146 5.34 -20.02 -19.00
N ARG A 147 4.11 -19.50 -18.94
CA ARG A 147 3.13 -19.78 -17.89
C ARG A 147 3.68 -19.51 -16.49
N LEU A 148 4.39 -18.39 -16.34
CA LEU A 148 4.97 -17.95 -15.07
C LEU A 148 4.35 -16.63 -14.62
N LEU A 149 4.20 -16.48 -13.30
CA LEU A 149 4.07 -15.19 -12.67
C LEU A 149 5.38 -14.80 -11.99
N TYR A 150 5.64 -13.50 -11.93
CA TYR A 150 6.79 -12.90 -11.28
C TYR A 150 6.26 -11.93 -10.24
N ALA A 151 6.72 -12.09 -9.01
CA ALA A 151 6.34 -11.25 -7.88
C ALA A 151 7.56 -11.03 -6.99
N THR A 152 7.43 -10.08 -6.08
CA THR A 152 8.47 -9.73 -5.13
C THR A 152 7.92 -9.80 -3.72
N SER A 153 8.80 -10.10 -2.76
CA SER A 153 8.50 -10.09 -1.33
C SER A 153 9.30 -8.99 -0.62
N SER A 154 8.87 -8.67 0.59
CA SER A 154 9.55 -7.74 1.49
C SER A 154 10.52 -8.46 2.42
N ASN A 155 11.17 -7.63 3.22
CA ASN A 155 11.96 -7.98 4.37
C ASN A 155 11.17 -8.73 5.45
N CYS A 156 11.97 -9.34 6.31
CA CYS A 156 11.63 -9.86 7.60
C CYS A 156 12.06 -8.80 8.62
N ASP A 157 11.18 -8.48 9.56
CA ASP A 157 11.49 -7.61 10.70
C ASP A 157 11.65 -6.12 10.36
N THR A 158 10.79 -5.30 10.97
CA THR A 158 10.97 -3.85 11.11
C THR A 158 10.46 -3.43 12.48
N ASP A 159 10.91 -4.06 13.56
CA ASP A 159 10.83 -3.32 14.80
C ASP A 159 11.91 -2.23 14.79
N TYR A 160 11.49 -0.98 15.04
CA TYR A 160 12.42 0.13 15.26
C TYR A 160 13.02 0.06 16.68
N ASP A 161 12.90 -1.09 17.36
CA ASP A 161 13.40 -1.27 18.72
C ASP A 161 14.89 -1.62 18.65
N PRO A 162 15.80 -0.71 19.06
CA PRO A 162 17.22 -1.00 19.06
C PRO A 162 17.61 -2.11 20.06
N GLU A 163 16.69 -2.61 20.88
CA GLU A 163 16.89 -3.76 21.77
C GLU A 163 16.56 -5.11 21.11
N THR A 164 15.87 -5.13 19.99
CA THR A 164 15.63 -6.37 19.22
C THR A 164 16.89 -6.73 18.44
N SER A 165 17.21 -8.01 18.47
CA SER A 165 18.40 -8.51 17.79
C SER A 165 18.09 -8.74 16.32
N ASP A 166 18.88 -8.14 15.44
CA ASP A 166 18.83 -8.39 14.00
C ASP A 166 18.71 -9.89 13.70
N PRO A 167 17.91 -10.28 12.68
CA PRO A 167 17.71 -11.68 12.36
C PRO A 167 19.04 -12.33 11.93
N GLU A 168 19.34 -13.49 12.53
CA GLU A 168 20.54 -14.25 12.17
C GLU A 168 20.30 -15.10 10.92
N PRO A 169 21.24 -15.15 9.96
CA PRO A 169 21.11 -15.99 8.79
C PRO A 169 21.14 -17.50 9.15
N PRO A 170 20.53 -18.38 8.33
CA PRO A 170 19.94 -18.09 7.03
C PRO A 170 18.52 -17.51 7.14
N MET A 171 18.24 -16.49 6.33
CA MET A 171 16.91 -15.91 6.23
C MET A 171 15.95 -16.85 5.49
N PRO A 172 14.63 -16.66 5.64
CA PRO A 172 13.66 -17.42 4.87
C PRO A 172 13.93 -17.35 3.36
N PRO A 173 13.74 -18.46 2.62
CA PRO A 173 14.14 -18.56 1.24
C PRO A 173 13.60 -17.46 0.31
N TYR A 174 12.37 -16.99 0.50
CA TYR A 174 11.78 -15.94 -0.33
C TYR A 174 11.54 -14.67 0.47
N ASP A 175 12.36 -14.40 1.47
CA ASP A 175 12.51 -13.08 2.05
C ASP A 175 13.22 -12.14 1.05
N GLU A 176 12.73 -10.92 0.86
CA GLU A 176 13.26 -9.92 -0.08
C GLU A 176 13.70 -10.48 -1.44
N ALA A 177 12.83 -11.28 -2.04
CA ALA A 177 13.16 -12.03 -3.23
C ALA A 177 12.35 -11.52 -4.41
N LEU A 178 12.99 -11.42 -5.58
CA LEU A 178 12.29 -11.63 -6.83
C LEU A 178 12.10 -13.13 -7.02
N PHE A 179 10.89 -13.57 -7.31
CA PHE A 179 10.61 -14.99 -7.54
C PHE A 179 9.63 -15.22 -8.69
N ALA A 180 9.81 -16.37 -9.33
CA ALA A 180 8.94 -16.85 -10.39
C ALA A 180 8.17 -18.09 -9.93
N LEU A 181 6.84 -18.06 -10.05
CA LEU A 181 5.97 -19.20 -9.77
C LEU A 181 5.29 -19.68 -11.04
N ASP A 182 5.05 -20.98 -11.12
CA ASP A 182 4.17 -21.58 -12.13
C ASP A 182 2.72 -21.11 -11.95
N LEU A 183 2.11 -20.55 -13.00
CA LEU A 183 0.77 -19.94 -12.94
C LEU A 183 -0.32 -20.91 -12.50
N ASP A 184 -0.18 -22.18 -12.88
CA ASP A 184 -1.22 -23.18 -12.67
C ASP A 184 -1.12 -23.79 -11.28
N THR A 185 0.08 -23.91 -10.73
CA THR A 185 0.37 -24.69 -9.52
C THR A 185 0.90 -23.91 -8.33
N GLY A 186 1.38 -22.69 -8.53
CA GLY A 186 2.05 -21.90 -7.49
C GLY A 186 3.45 -22.45 -7.12
N LYS A 187 3.95 -23.45 -7.85
CA LYS A 187 5.28 -24.02 -7.59
C LYS A 187 6.37 -23.03 -7.96
N PRO A 188 7.37 -22.81 -7.09
CA PRO A 188 8.47 -21.93 -7.43
C PRO A 188 9.36 -22.54 -8.51
N ARG A 189 9.85 -21.69 -9.40
CA ARG A 189 10.76 -22.06 -10.50
C ARG A 189 12.17 -21.58 -10.25
N TRP A 190 12.30 -20.33 -9.84
CA TRP A 190 13.55 -19.73 -9.44
C TRP A 190 13.26 -18.53 -8.54
N LYS A 191 14.29 -18.09 -7.83
CA LYS A 191 14.27 -16.88 -7.01
C LYS A 191 15.65 -16.23 -7.03
N TRP A 192 15.68 -14.94 -6.77
CA TRP A 192 16.91 -14.18 -6.56
C TRP A 192 16.70 -13.18 -5.43
N ARG A 193 17.72 -13.00 -4.60
CA ARG A 193 17.76 -12.05 -3.49
C ARG A 193 18.96 -11.14 -3.68
N ALA A 194 18.77 -9.84 -3.47
CA ALA A 194 19.86 -8.88 -3.53
C ALA A 194 20.82 -9.02 -2.34
N TYR A 195 20.29 -9.39 -1.17
CA TYR A 195 21.02 -9.56 0.08
C TYR A 195 20.63 -10.84 0.80
N GLU A 196 21.50 -11.32 1.69
CA GLU A 196 21.18 -12.47 2.55
C GLU A 196 20.39 -12.03 3.79
N VAL A 197 20.63 -10.81 4.29
CA VAL A 197 20.03 -10.20 5.48
C VAL A 197 19.77 -8.72 5.18
N ASP A 198 18.58 -8.24 5.55
CA ASP A 198 18.20 -6.82 5.54
C ASP A 198 17.78 -6.37 6.94
N ASN A 199 18.39 -5.29 7.40
CA ASN A 199 18.13 -4.67 8.70
C ASN A 199 17.70 -3.19 8.53
N GLU A 200 17.36 -2.78 7.31
CA GLU A 200 17.13 -1.38 6.93
C GLU A 200 15.74 -1.16 6.29
N ASP A 201 14.82 -2.14 6.36
CA ASP A 201 13.50 -2.10 5.70
C ASP A 201 13.65 -1.78 4.20
N LEU A 202 14.47 -2.58 3.51
CA LEU A 202 14.80 -2.42 2.09
C LEU A 202 13.85 -3.20 1.18
N ALA A 203 12.61 -3.35 1.63
CA ALA A 203 11.50 -4.01 0.97
C ALA A 203 11.34 -3.77 -0.54
N ILE A 204 10.70 -4.73 -1.21
CA ILE A 204 10.42 -4.68 -2.65
C ILE A 204 8.91 -4.58 -2.92
N GLY A 205 8.41 -3.35 -3.07
CA GLY A 205 7.01 -3.06 -3.40
C GLY A 205 6.68 -3.02 -4.90
N ALA A 206 7.69 -3.06 -5.77
CA ALA A 206 7.52 -2.86 -7.20
C ALA A 206 6.97 -4.12 -7.90
N VAL A 207 6.02 -3.94 -8.81
CA VAL A 207 5.62 -4.99 -9.75
C VAL A 207 6.77 -5.19 -10.75
N PRO A 208 7.26 -6.43 -10.96
CA PRO A 208 8.34 -6.66 -11.92
C PRO A 208 7.96 -6.27 -13.36
N ASN A 209 8.86 -5.59 -14.06
CA ASN A 209 8.73 -5.28 -15.47
C ASN A 209 9.20 -6.46 -16.31
N LEU A 210 8.35 -6.97 -17.20
CA LEU A 210 8.71 -8.02 -18.16
C LEU A 210 8.86 -7.41 -19.57
N PHE A 211 10.04 -7.50 -20.16
CA PHE A 211 10.32 -6.87 -21.45
C PHE A 211 11.52 -7.53 -22.16
N THR A 212 11.88 -7.00 -23.33
CA THR A 212 13.08 -7.42 -24.07
C THR A 212 14.12 -6.31 -24.03
N ALA A 213 15.36 -6.66 -23.68
CA ALA A 213 16.50 -5.76 -23.70
C ALA A 213 17.58 -6.29 -24.66
N GLU A 214 18.42 -5.41 -25.20
CA GLU A 214 19.60 -5.80 -25.97
C GLU A 214 20.81 -5.83 -25.04
N ILE A 215 21.23 -7.01 -24.59
CA ILE A 215 22.36 -7.19 -23.68
C ILE A 215 23.52 -7.80 -24.47
N GLU A 216 24.68 -7.13 -24.50
CA GLU A 216 25.86 -7.57 -25.26
C GLU A 216 25.54 -7.84 -26.75
N GLY A 217 24.70 -6.99 -27.35
CA GLY A 217 24.28 -7.08 -28.76
C GLY A 217 23.29 -8.21 -29.07
N GLN A 218 22.75 -8.89 -28.05
CA GLN A 218 21.73 -9.93 -28.19
C GLN A 218 20.43 -9.52 -27.53
N LYS A 219 19.30 -9.74 -28.21
CA LYS A 219 17.98 -9.55 -27.60
C LYS A 219 17.70 -10.66 -26.60
N ARG A 220 17.36 -10.27 -25.36
CA ARG A 220 17.08 -11.18 -24.24
C ARG A 220 15.74 -10.83 -23.62
N GLU A 221 14.99 -11.84 -23.23
CA GLU A 221 13.78 -11.65 -22.42
C GLU A 221 14.19 -11.50 -20.97
N VAL A 222 13.83 -10.37 -20.38
CA VAL A 222 14.33 -9.96 -19.07
C VAL A 222 13.18 -9.62 -18.13
N VAL A 223 13.48 -9.71 -16.85
CA VAL A 223 12.64 -9.21 -15.76
C VAL A 223 13.45 -8.19 -14.97
N GLY A 224 12.88 -7.01 -14.76
CA GLY A 224 13.51 -5.97 -13.96
C GLY A 224 12.60 -5.47 -12.86
N TYR A 225 13.19 -4.94 -11.79
CA TYR A 225 12.45 -4.35 -10.68
C TYR A 225 13.32 -3.37 -9.91
N GLY A 226 12.67 -2.41 -9.23
CA GLY A 226 13.33 -1.50 -8.31
C GLY A 226 13.11 -1.90 -6.86
N GLN A 227 14.07 -1.58 -6.00
CA GLN A 227 14.04 -1.86 -4.57
C GLN A 227 14.26 -0.57 -3.74
N LYS A 228 13.79 -0.57 -2.49
CA LYS A 228 13.91 0.57 -1.57
C LYS A 228 15.36 1.00 -1.30
N ASN A 229 16.34 0.13 -1.51
CA ASN A 229 17.77 0.46 -1.51
C ASN A 229 18.24 1.36 -2.67
N GLY A 230 17.32 1.77 -3.55
CA GLY A 230 17.57 2.66 -4.66
C GLY A 230 18.20 2.01 -5.89
N PHE A 231 18.34 0.68 -5.90
CA PHE A 231 18.79 -0.08 -7.08
C PHE A 231 17.62 -0.51 -7.95
N TYR A 232 17.83 -0.43 -9.25
CA TYR A 232 17.09 -1.20 -10.24
C TYR A 232 17.94 -2.39 -10.70
N TYR A 233 17.36 -3.58 -10.67
CA TYR A 233 18.01 -4.83 -11.07
C TYR A 233 17.40 -5.35 -12.37
N LEU A 234 18.24 -5.87 -13.27
CA LEU A 234 17.78 -6.53 -14.49
C LEU A 234 18.28 -7.97 -14.53
N LEU A 235 17.37 -8.93 -14.55
CA LEU A 235 17.67 -10.36 -14.54
C LEU A 235 17.12 -11.05 -15.79
N ASP A 236 17.61 -12.26 -16.05
CA ASP A 236 17.03 -13.14 -17.05
C ASP A 236 15.66 -13.66 -16.61
N ARG A 237 14.71 -13.70 -17.54
CA ARG A 237 13.32 -14.12 -17.29
C ARG A 237 13.21 -15.61 -16.95
N ASP A 238 14.17 -16.43 -17.39
CA ASP A 238 14.29 -17.84 -17.05
C ASP A 238 15.13 -18.08 -15.77
N GLY A 239 15.64 -17.00 -15.17
CA GLY A 239 16.35 -17.01 -13.89
C GLY A 239 17.83 -17.31 -13.99
N GLU A 240 18.35 -17.63 -15.17
CA GLU A 240 19.79 -17.86 -15.37
C GLU A 240 20.36 -16.80 -16.32
N ASN A 241 21.32 -16.01 -15.82
CA ASN A 241 22.09 -15.09 -16.65
C ASN A 241 22.87 -15.90 -17.69
N GLU A 242 22.48 -15.81 -18.96
CA GLU A 242 23.07 -16.60 -20.04
C GLU A 242 24.57 -16.32 -20.27
N LEU A 243 25.10 -15.18 -19.78
CA LEU A 243 26.51 -14.83 -19.89
C LEU A 243 27.38 -15.52 -18.83
N THR A 244 26.80 -15.83 -17.66
CA THR A 244 27.54 -16.34 -16.50
C THR A 244 27.11 -17.74 -16.05
N GLY A 245 25.93 -18.20 -16.47
CA GLY A 245 25.33 -19.47 -16.07
C GLY A 245 24.86 -19.50 -14.61
N LYS A 246 24.56 -18.33 -14.03
CA LYS A 246 24.14 -18.18 -12.62
C LYS A 246 22.85 -17.38 -12.51
N ILE A 247 22.15 -17.54 -11.39
CA ILE A 247 21.02 -16.68 -11.03
C ILE A 247 21.59 -15.37 -10.46
N GLU A 248 21.83 -14.40 -11.33
CA GLU A 248 22.31 -13.06 -10.98
C GLU A 248 21.88 -12.03 -12.04
N PRO A 249 21.88 -10.72 -11.73
CA PRO A 249 21.53 -9.71 -12.70
C PRO A 249 22.49 -9.66 -13.90
N TYR A 250 21.97 -9.27 -15.06
CA TYR A 250 22.76 -8.79 -16.19
C TYR A 250 23.49 -7.51 -15.81
N TRP A 251 22.78 -6.59 -15.14
CA TRP A 251 23.33 -5.38 -14.55
C TRP A 251 22.43 -4.92 -13.39
N GLN A 252 22.97 -4.02 -12.58
CA GLN A 252 22.24 -3.33 -11.52
C GLN A 252 22.74 -1.89 -11.43
N THR A 253 21.82 -0.94 -11.24
CA THR A 253 22.15 0.48 -11.17
C THR A 253 21.46 1.12 -9.99
N GLN A 254 22.27 1.76 -9.12
CA GLN A 254 21.76 2.58 -8.04
C GLN A 254 21.48 3.99 -8.53
N VAL A 255 20.23 4.44 -8.47
CA VAL A 255 19.84 5.80 -8.89
C VAL A 255 19.78 6.78 -7.71
N VAL A 256 19.55 6.26 -6.50
CA VAL A 256 19.50 7.00 -5.23
C VAL A 256 20.04 6.14 -4.10
N PRO A 257 20.47 6.71 -2.95
CA PRO A 257 20.90 5.92 -1.80
C PRO A 257 19.84 4.96 -1.26
N GLY A 258 18.56 5.37 -1.28
CA GLY A 258 17.47 4.55 -0.75
C GLY A 258 17.34 4.61 0.78
N GLY A 259 16.45 3.80 1.33
CA GLY A 259 16.19 3.68 2.77
C GLY A 259 14.82 3.08 3.11
N ASP A 260 14.54 3.00 4.40
CA ASP A 260 13.31 2.49 5.03
C ASP A 260 12.04 3.21 4.51
N ILE A 261 12.11 4.54 4.39
CA ILE A 261 11.00 5.37 3.86
C ILE A 261 11.00 5.40 2.32
N GLY A 262 11.99 4.77 1.69
CA GLY A 262 11.93 4.26 0.33
C GLY A 262 13.06 4.69 -0.61
N GLY A 263 13.20 3.97 -1.70
CA GLY A 263 14.08 4.28 -2.82
C GLY A 263 13.28 4.16 -4.10
N ILE A 264 13.50 3.10 -4.87
CA ILE A 264 12.55 2.71 -5.91
C ILE A 264 11.52 1.79 -5.25
N ILE A 265 10.34 2.32 -4.95
CA ILE A 265 9.31 1.59 -4.22
C ILE A 265 8.20 1.06 -5.13
N ALA A 266 7.79 1.88 -6.09
CA ALA A 266 6.71 1.59 -7.00
C ALA A 266 7.26 1.18 -8.37
N SER A 267 6.43 0.52 -9.17
CA SER A 267 6.84 -0.02 -10.46
C SER A 267 7.34 1.07 -11.41
N SER A 268 8.45 0.79 -12.07
CA SER A 268 9.00 1.60 -13.16
C SER A 268 8.18 1.41 -14.44
N ALA A 269 8.28 2.35 -15.38
CA ALA A 269 7.78 2.16 -16.73
C ALA A 269 8.93 1.76 -17.67
N VAL A 270 8.66 0.90 -18.64
CA VAL A 270 9.64 0.51 -19.66
C VAL A 270 9.08 0.81 -21.04
N LEU A 271 9.82 1.60 -21.82
CA LEU A 271 9.44 1.98 -23.18
C LEU A 271 10.68 2.33 -24.00
N ASP A 272 10.72 1.90 -25.26
CA ASP A 272 11.74 2.27 -26.25
C ASP A 272 13.19 2.09 -25.76
N GLY A 273 13.47 0.98 -25.08
CA GLY A 273 14.80 0.64 -24.56
C GLY A 273 15.21 1.40 -23.31
N ARG A 274 14.29 2.14 -22.68
CA ARG A 274 14.51 2.92 -21.47
C ARG A 274 13.64 2.45 -20.33
N ILE A 275 14.18 2.56 -19.12
CA ILE A 275 13.48 2.31 -17.86
C ILE A 275 13.32 3.65 -17.15
N TYR A 276 12.08 4.06 -16.95
CA TYR A 276 11.70 5.32 -16.32
C TYR A 276 11.34 5.08 -14.86
N ILE A 277 12.02 5.80 -13.97
CA ILE A 277 12.01 5.54 -12.54
C ILE A 277 11.66 6.82 -11.80
N SER A 278 10.66 6.76 -10.93
CA SER A 278 10.45 7.74 -9.86
C SER A 278 10.84 7.16 -8.51
N THR A 279 11.40 7.96 -7.62
CA THR A 279 11.86 7.50 -6.30
C THR A 279 11.08 8.13 -5.16
N ALA A 280 10.98 7.38 -4.07
CA ALA A 280 10.44 7.83 -2.80
C ALA A 280 11.46 8.64 -1.99
N ILE A 281 11.14 8.89 -0.73
CA ILE A 281 11.76 9.91 0.12
C ILE A 281 13.21 9.58 0.52
N GLY A 282 13.58 8.32 0.69
CA GLY A 282 14.86 7.93 1.29
C GLY A 282 14.69 7.60 2.76
N THR A 283 15.38 8.34 3.62
CA THR A 283 15.44 8.10 5.07
C THR A 283 14.90 9.25 5.93
N ASP A 284 14.66 10.43 5.33
CA ASP A 284 14.27 11.64 6.07
C ASP A 284 13.16 12.42 5.35
N LEU A 285 11.95 12.39 5.93
CA LEU A 285 10.79 13.15 5.45
C LEU A 285 11.07 14.66 5.33
N SER A 286 11.94 15.21 6.17
CA SER A 286 12.28 16.64 6.19
C SER A 286 13.37 17.01 5.17
N SER A 287 14.12 16.02 4.70
CA SER A 287 15.20 16.18 3.73
C SER A 287 15.14 15.06 2.68
N PRO A 288 14.07 15.02 1.86
CA PRO A 288 13.89 13.97 0.88
C PRO A 288 15.05 13.92 -0.12
N GLN A 289 15.41 12.70 -0.54
CA GLN A 289 16.44 12.49 -1.55
C GLN A 289 16.00 13.04 -2.91
N LEU A 290 16.92 13.71 -3.60
CA LEU A 290 16.76 14.22 -4.96
C LEU A 290 18.05 13.99 -5.75
N PRO A 291 18.01 13.85 -7.09
CA PRO A 291 16.83 13.79 -7.95
C PRO A 291 15.88 12.63 -7.62
N ALA A 292 14.61 12.73 -8.04
CA ALA A 292 13.58 11.72 -7.82
C ALA A 292 12.89 11.23 -9.12
N ALA A 293 13.43 11.59 -10.27
CA ALA A 293 13.00 11.09 -11.58
C ALA A 293 14.22 10.81 -12.47
N PHE A 294 14.24 9.64 -13.10
CA PHE A 294 15.37 9.13 -13.86
C PHE A 294 14.92 8.38 -15.12
N ALA A 295 15.79 8.32 -16.11
CA ALA A 295 15.78 7.27 -17.12
C ALA A 295 17.10 6.51 -17.13
N VAL A 296 17.00 5.20 -17.24
CA VAL A 296 18.11 4.25 -17.32
C VAL A 296 18.04 3.50 -18.63
N ASP A 297 19.17 3.30 -19.29
CA ASP A 297 19.26 2.47 -20.48
C ASP A 297 19.06 1.00 -20.12
N SER A 298 18.16 0.32 -20.82
CA SER A 298 17.84 -1.07 -20.54
C SER A 298 18.96 -2.06 -20.90
N SER A 299 19.91 -1.68 -21.77
CA SER A 299 20.95 -2.55 -22.28
C SER A 299 22.09 -2.76 -21.27
N ASP A 300 22.51 -1.71 -20.58
CA ASP A 300 23.70 -1.71 -19.72
C ASP A 300 23.49 -1.04 -18.36
N GLY A 301 22.31 -0.46 -18.12
CA GLY A 301 22.01 0.22 -16.87
C GLY A 301 22.58 1.64 -16.77
N GLU A 302 23.07 2.25 -17.86
CA GLU A 302 23.55 3.64 -17.81
C GLU A 302 22.42 4.60 -17.44
N ILE A 303 22.66 5.52 -16.50
CA ILE A 303 21.72 6.61 -16.21
C ILE A 303 21.79 7.61 -17.37
N LEU A 304 20.75 7.63 -18.19
CA LEU A 304 20.65 8.52 -19.35
C LEU A 304 20.37 9.97 -18.91
N TRP A 305 19.53 10.13 -17.89
CA TRP A 305 19.28 11.42 -17.27
C TRP A 305 18.72 11.27 -15.84
N ALA A 306 18.91 12.32 -15.05
CA ALA A 306 18.32 12.49 -13.72
C ALA A 306 17.76 13.91 -13.61
N SER A 307 16.46 14.06 -13.35
CA SER A 307 15.81 15.37 -13.43
C SER A 307 15.93 16.14 -12.11
N PRO A 308 16.62 17.29 -12.07
CA PRO A 308 16.71 18.10 -10.85
C PRO A 308 15.36 18.72 -10.45
N ASP A 309 14.43 18.81 -11.41
CA ASP A 309 13.08 19.34 -11.26
C ASP A 309 12.08 18.21 -10.98
N SER A 310 12.31 17.48 -9.91
CA SER A 310 11.50 16.33 -9.49
C SER A 310 11.06 16.43 -8.04
N MET A 311 10.08 15.62 -7.68
CA MET A 311 9.61 15.45 -6.31
C MET A 311 9.47 13.97 -6.00
N PRO A 312 9.65 13.57 -4.72
CA PRO A 312 9.44 12.20 -4.30
C PRO A 312 8.06 11.68 -4.67
N SER A 313 8.01 10.37 -4.94
CA SER A 313 6.81 9.67 -5.37
C SER A 313 6.71 8.27 -4.76
N TYR A 314 5.50 7.91 -4.32
CA TYR A 314 5.10 6.53 -4.04
C TYR A 314 4.27 5.93 -5.19
N ALA A 315 4.01 6.70 -6.25
CA ALA A 315 3.20 6.25 -7.37
C ALA A 315 4.02 5.44 -8.38
N PRO A 316 3.43 4.41 -9.02
CA PRO A 316 4.07 3.78 -10.17
C PRO A 316 4.30 4.79 -11.29
N THR A 317 5.45 4.71 -11.93
CA THR A 317 5.77 5.54 -13.10
C THR A 317 4.98 5.04 -14.32
N SER A 318 4.57 5.96 -15.19
CA SER A 318 3.91 5.64 -16.46
C SER A 318 4.64 6.32 -17.61
N ALA A 319 4.62 5.73 -18.81
CA ALA A 319 5.28 6.30 -19.97
C ALA A 319 4.47 6.06 -21.24
N ILE A 320 4.49 7.05 -22.12
CA ILE A 320 4.05 6.97 -23.52
C ILE A 320 5.18 7.53 -24.40
N PRO A 321 5.16 7.30 -25.73
CA PRO A 321 6.22 7.82 -26.59
C PRO A 321 6.42 9.33 -26.40
N GLY A 322 7.65 9.72 -26.04
CA GLY A 322 8.04 11.11 -25.79
C GLY A 322 7.75 11.65 -24.38
N VAL A 323 6.95 10.99 -23.55
CA VAL A 323 6.57 11.50 -22.21
C VAL A 323 6.64 10.44 -21.12
N MET A 324 7.40 10.72 -20.06
CA MET A 324 7.33 10.03 -18.76
C MET A 324 6.38 10.81 -17.82
N MET A 325 5.60 10.08 -17.04
CA MET A 325 4.61 10.59 -16.11
C MET A 325 4.89 10.05 -14.72
N ALA A 326 5.05 10.94 -13.73
CA ALA A 326 5.23 10.56 -12.33
C ALA A 326 4.33 11.41 -11.43
N GLY A 327 3.56 10.74 -10.57
CA GLY A 327 2.85 11.42 -9.48
C GLY A 327 3.83 11.93 -8.43
N SER A 328 3.43 12.91 -7.62
CA SER A 328 4.23 13.41 -6.51
C SER A 328 3.44 13.49 -5.21
N LEU A 329 4.16 13.46 -4.10
CA LEU A 329 3.59 13.75 -2.78
C LEU A 329 3.16 15.21 -2.61
N GLY A 330 3.66 16.10 -3.47
CA GLY A 330 3.26 17.51 -3.52
C GLY A 330 1.91 17.77 -4.20
N GLY A 331 1.19 16.73 -4.62
CA GLY A 331 -0.10 16.87 -5.29
C GLY A 331 0.00 17.34 -6.73
N SER A 332 0.96 16.79 -7.47
CA SER A 332 1.08 17.04 -8.90
C SER A 332 1.45 15.76 -9.65
N VAL A 333 1.11 15.71 -10.93
CA VAL A 333 1.68 14.77 -11.90
C VAL A 333 2.65 15.53 -12.78
N PHE A 334 3.91 15.12 -12.74
CA PHE A 334 4.95 15.66 -13.58
C PHE A 334 4.95 14.94 -14.93
N LEU A 335 5.02 15.72 -16.00
CA LEU A 335 5.24 15.24 -17.36
C LEU A 335 6.67 15.60 -17.75
N TYR A 336 7.53 14.60 -17.91
CA TYR A 336 8.91 14.74 -18.33
C TYR A 336 9.07 14.38 -19.80
N ASP A 337 9.93 15.09 -20.51
CA ASP A 337 10.42 14.66 -21.81
C ASP A 337 11.19 13.35 -21.63
N ALA A 338 10.76 12.34 -22.36
CA ALA A 338 11.26 10.97 -22.22
C ALA A 338 12.73 10.81 -22.63
N GLU A 339 13.25 11.70 -23.48
CA GLU A 339 14.63 11.63 -23.97
C GLU A 339 15.59 12.36 -23.05
N THR A 340 15.19 13.51 -22.52
CA THR A 340 16.06 14.48 -21.84
C THR A 340 15.82 14.60 -20.33
N GLY A 341 14.63 14.23 -19.84
CA GLY A 341 14.24 14.42 -18.45
C GLY A 341 13.83 15.85 -18.10
N GLU A 342 13.70 16.75 -19.09
CA GLU A 342 13.17 18.10 -18.88
C GLU A 342 11.68 18.04 -18.52
N VAL A 343 11.24 18.85 -17.55
CA VAL A 343 9.81 18.93 -17.21
C VAL A 343 9.07 19.68 -18.32
N LEU A 344 8.24 18.97 -19.07
CA LEU A 344 7.35 19.53 -20.07
C LEU A 344 6.17 20.26 -19.43
N ASN A 345 5.60 19.67 -18.37
CA ASN A 345 4.48 20.24 -17.65
C ASN A 345 4.35 19.65 -16.24
N ARG A 346 3.61 20.34 -15.37
CA ARG A 346 3.19 19.85 -14.05
C ARG A 346 1.68 20.03 -13.96
N LEU A 347 0.95 18.92 -13.84
CA LEU A 347 -0.49 18.91 -13.72
C LEU A 347 -0.85 18.86 -12.24
N PRO A 348 -1.59 19.82 -11.69
CA PRO A 348 -2.09 19.76 -10.31
C PRO A 348 -3.04 18.59 -10.11
N VAL A 349 -3.15 18.12 -8.88
CA VAL A 349 -4.30 17.33 -8.44
C VAL A 349 -4.64 17.69 -7.00
N SER A 350 -5.82 17.26 -6.55
CA SER A 350 -6.38 17.65 -5.25
C SER A 350 -5.74 16.95 -4.04
N GLY A 351 -4.56 16.35 -4.16
CA GLY A 351 -3.89 15.63 -3.07
C GLY A 351 -2.68 14.83 -3.54
N PRO A 352 -1.93 14.20 -2.62
CA PRO A 352 -0.80 13.33 -2.96
C PRO A 352 -1.19 12.25 -3.97
N VAL A 353 -0.27 11.94 -4.88
CA VAL A 353 -0.48 10.90 -5.90
C VAL A 353 0.31 9.66 -5.53
N SER A 354 -0.42 8.60 -5.20
CA SER A 354 0.09 7.24 -5.00
C SER A 354 -0.41 6.24 -6.06
N SER A 355 -1.24 6.70 -7.01
CA SER A 355 -1.77 5.89 -8.10
C SER A 355 -1.01 6.12 -9.41
N PRO A 356 -0.97 5.13 -10.32
CA PRO A 356 -0.40 5.33 -11.65
C PRO A 356 -1.21 6.32 -12.49
N ALA A 357 -0.52 7.02 -13.39
CA ALA A 357 -1.11 7.86 -14.43
C ALA A 357 -1.51 7.00 -15.65
N VAL A 358 -2.81 6.92 -15.97
CA VAL A 358 -3.30 6.08 -17.08
C VAL A 358 -3.78 6.95 -18.23
N VAL A 359 -3.25 6.71 -19.44
CA VAL A 359 -3.73 7.39 -20.66
C VAL A 359 -4.65 6.46 -21.44
N ALA A 360 -5.88 6.89 -21.68
CA ALA A 360 -6.86 6.20 -22.49
C ALA A 360 -7.63 7.19 -23.36
N ASP A 361 -7.74 6.90 -24.67
CA ASP A 361 -8.47 7.72 -25.65
C ASP A 361 -8.10 9.22 -25.64
N GLY A 362 -6.82 9.52 -25.40
CA GLY A 362 -6.31 10.90 -25.35
C GLY A 362 -6.61 11.65 -24.04
N VAL A 363 -7.11 10.94 -23.03
CA VAL A 363 -7.37 11.44 -21.68
C VAL A 363 -6.43 10.75 -20.69
N LEU A 364 -5.77 11.55 -19.87
CA LEU A 364 -4.96 11.12 -18.74
C LEU A 364 -5.82 11.09 -17.48
N PHE A 365 -5.94 9.93 -16.86
CA PHE A 365 -6.64 9.70 -15.60
C PHE A 365 -5.63 9.52 -14.46
N VAL A 366 -5.91 10.18 -13.34
CA VAL A 366 -5.06 10.14 -12.14
C VAL A 366 -5.95 10.06 -10.91
N GLY A 367 -5.70 9.08 -10.06
CA GLY A 367 -6.23 9.03 -8.70
C GLY A 367 -5.31 9.79 -7.75
N SER A 368 -5.88 10.68 -6.94
CA SER A 368 -5.17 11.42 -5.90
C SER A 368 -5.91 11.30 -4.58
N GLY A 369 -5.17 11.25 -3.48
CA GLY A 369 -5.73 11.24 -2.15
C GLY A 369 -4.93 10.40 -1.17
N THR A 370 -5.14 10.68 0.10
CA THR A 370 -4.65 9.88 1.22
C THR A 370 -5.84 9.49 2.08
N GLY A 371 -5.83 8.30 2.65
CA GLY A 371 -6.84 7.93 3.62
C GLY A 371 -6.76 6.47 4.02
N ALA A 372 -7.01 6.23 5.31
CA ALA A 372 -7.15 4.91 5.88
C ALA A 372 -8.52 4.82 6.56
N ARG A 373 -9.30 3.78 6.27
CA ARG A 373 -10.54 3.49 7.01
C ARG A 373 -10.23 2.52 8.15
N GLY A 374 -9.85 3.07 9.29
CA GLY A 374 -9.51 2.33 10.51
C GLY A 374 -8.88 3.24 11.56
N GLY A 375 -8.76 2.80 12.81
CA GLY A 375 -8.14 3.58 13.88
C GLY A 375 -9.01 4.73 14.41
N SER A 376 -8.37 5.80 14.88
CA SER A 376 -9.01 6.95 15.51
C SER A 376 -9.86 7.76 14.52
N PRO A 377 -11.15 8.05 14.81
CA PRO A 377 -11.93 8.98 14.00
C PRO A 377 -11.43 10.43 14.04
N ALA A 378 -10.47 10.74 14.92
CA ALA A 378 -9.77 12.02 14.94
C ALA A 378 -8.52 12.02 14.03
N SER A 379 -7.99 10.84 13.64
CA SER A 379 -6.85 10.74 12.73
C SER A 379 -7.14 11.48 11.43
N ILE A 380 -6.13 12.17 10.92
CA ILE A 380 -6.18 12.84 9.63
C ILE A 380 -6.47 11.83 8.52
N ALA A 381 -5.83 10.66 8.54
CA ALA A 381 -6.02 9.64 7.53
C ALA A 381 -7.46 9.10 7.54
N PHE A 382 -8.07 8.99 8.73
CA PHE A 382 -9.49 8.64 8.84
C PHE A 382 -10.37 9.75 8.29
N LEU A 383 -10.18 10.99 8.74
CA LEU A 383 -10.96 12.14 8.31
C LEU A 383 -10.87 12.37 6.80
N THR A 384 -9.70 12.18 6.19
CA THR A 384 -9.53 12.27 4.72
C THR A 384 -10.15 11.12 3.97
N SER A 385 -10.20 9.92 4.54
CA SER A 385 -10.88 8.78 3.91
C SER A 385 -12.40 8.98 3.78
N LEU A 386 -12.97 9.94 4.53
CA LEU A 386 -14.38 10.34 4.44
C LEU A 386 -14.63 11.44 3.41
N LEU A 387 -13.58 12.12 2.96
CA LEU A 387 -13.67 13.20 1.98
C LEU A 387 -13.71 12.58 0.58
N PRO A 388 -14.70 12.92 -0.27
CA PRO A 388 -14.73 12.44 -1.64
C PRO A 388 -13.47 12.88 -2.38
N ASN A 389 -12.66 11.91 -2.80
CA ASN A 389 -11.47 12.16 -3.60
C ASN A 389 -11.83 12.07 -5.10
N PRO A 390 -11.72 13.16 -5.87
CA PRO A 390 -12.04 13.12 -7.29
C PRO A 390 -10.98 12.34 -8.08
N ILE A 391 -11.41 11.57 -9.07
CA ILE A 391 -10.52 11.16 -10.16
C ILE A 391 -10.30 12.39 -11.04
N SER A 392 -9.04 12.78 -11.21
CA SER A 392 -8.68 13.88 -12.09
C SER A 392 -8.50 13.35 -13.51
N ALA A 393 -9.09 14.05 -14.48
CA ALA A 393 -8.97 13.72 -15.90
C ALA A 393 -8.46 14.93 -16.68
N PHE A 394 -7.35 14.76 -17.39
CA PHE A 394 -6.74 15.79 -18.22
C PHE A 394 -6.80 15.34 -19.67
N CYS A 395 -7.35 16.17 -20.54
CA CYS A 395 -7.56 15.78 -21.93
C CYS A 395 -6.59 16.54 -22.85
N LEU A 396 -6.08 15.87 -23.89
CA LEU A 396 -5.16 16.50 -24.84
C LEU A 396 -5.90 17.41 -25.81
N SER A 397 -5.50 18.69 -25.89
CA SER A 397 -6.12 19.65 -26.80
C SER A 397 -6.21 19.12 -28.24
N GLY A 398 -7.42 19.13 -28.81
CA GLY A 398 -7.70 18.59 -30.14
C GLY A 398 -8.21 17.15 -30.17
N THR A 399 -8.28 16.47 -29.01
CA THR A 399 -9.02 15.21 -28.87
C THR A 399 -10.53 15.47 -28.75
N GLU A 400 -11.33 14.52 -29.22
CA GLU A 400 -12.79 14.63 -29.22
C GLU A 400 -13.32 14.79 -27.79
N GLY A 401 -14.14 15.82 -27.56
CA GLY A 401 -14.67 16.13 -26.22
C GLY A 401 -13.78 17.04 -25.37
N CYS A 402 -12.55 17.37 -25.80
CA CYS A 402 -11.76 18.41 -25.16
C CYS A 402 -12.27 19.82 -25.50
N PRO A 403 -12.39 20.72 -24.51
CA PRO A 403 -12.66 22.13 -24.79
C PRO A 403 -11.57 22.74 -25.69
N GLU A 404 -11.97 23.32 -26.83
CA GLU A 404 -11.06 24.11 -27.66
C GLU A 404 -10.56 25.32 -26.86
N GLY A 405 -9.23 25.42 -26.71
CA GLY A 405 -8.59 26.55 -26.03
C GLY A 405 -8.37 26.40 -24.53
N GLY A 406 -8.45 25.18 -23.98
CA GLY A 406 -8.22 24.75 -22.58
C GLY A 406 -7.82 25.80 -21.54
N VAL A 407 -8.51 25.82 -20.40
CA VAL A 407 -8.24 26.73 -19.28
C VAL A 407 -6.79 26.61 -18.78
N CYS A 408 -6.17 27.75 -18.47
CA CYS A 408 -4.85 27.79 -17.83
C CYS A 408 -4.97 27.56 -16.33
N ASP A 409 -5.86 26.68 -15.90
CA ASP A 409 -6.01 26.32 -14.49
C ASP A 409 -4.94 25.26 -14.19
N ASP A 410 -3.85 25.68 -13.54
CA ASP A 410 -2.85 24.74 -13.04
C ASP A 410 -3.19 24.22 -11.65
N GLY A 411 -4.45 24.38 -11.17
CA GLY A 411 -5.04 23.72 -9.99
C GLY A 411 -4.22 23.89 -8.72
N ASN A 412 -3.23 24.76 -8.75
CA ASN A 412 -2.37 25.11 -7.66
C ASN A 412 -2.91 26.42 -7.10
N THR A 413 -3.50 26.31 -5.93
CA THR A 413 -4.08 27.46 -5.23
C THR A 413 -3.03 28.52 -4.89
N CYS A 414 -1.73 28.23 -5.00
CA CYS A 414 -0.61 29.14 -4.80
C CYS A 414 -0.01 29.78 -6.05
N THR A 415 -0.67 29.63 -7.19
CA THR A 415 -0.34 30.31 -8.46
C THR A 415 -1.56 31.05 -9.00
N GLU A 416 -1.34 32.05 -9.85
CA GLU A 416 -2.42 32.72 -10.59
C GLU A 416 -2.56 32.13 -11.99
N ASP A 417 -3.77 31.77 -12.39
CA ASP A 417 -4.06 31.22 -13.70
C ASP A 417 -4.21 32.31 -14.75
N LEU A 418 -3.08 32.77 -15.32
CA LEU A 418 -3.11 33.80 -16.34
C LEU A 418 -3.38 33.19 -17.73
N PRO A 419 -4.22 33.85 -18.54
CA PRO A 419 -4.59 33.37 -19.88
C PRO A 419 -3.37 33.26 -20.81
N ARG A 420 -3.49 32.40 -21.83
CA ARG A 420 -2.43 32.08 -22.79
C ARG A 420 -1.88 33.33 -23.47
N GLU A 421 -0.58 33.59 -23.32
CA GLU A 421 0.16 34.59 -24.11
C GLU A 421 1.14 33.84 -25.04
N GLY A 422 0.87 33.84 -26.35
CA GLY A 422 1.69 33.08 -27.32
C GLY A 422 1.46 31.56 -27.29
N GLY A 423 0.36 31.08 -26.71
CA GLY A 423 0.02 29.66 -26.62
C GLY A 423 0.49 28.95 -25.34
N ILE A 424 1.18 29.67 -24.45
CA ILE A 424 1.73 29.15 -23.18
C ILE A 424 0.95 29.78 -22.01
N CYS A 425 0.51 28.95 -21.06
CA CYS A 425 -0.12 29.40 -19.82
C CYS A 425 0.94 29.97 -18.86
N ARG A 426 0.58 31.01 -18.09
CA ARG A 426 1.49 31.61 -17.10
C ARG A 426 0.91 31.46 -15.71
N HIS A 427 1.75 30.99 -14.79
CA HIS A 427 1.37 30.69 -13.41
C HIS A 427 2.32 31.39 -12.43
N PRO A 428 2.29 32.74 -12.32
CA PRO A 428 3.11 33.43 -11.34
C PRO A 428 2.71 33.00 -9.93
N ARG A 429 3.72 32.82 -9.07
CA ARG A 429 3.53 32.47 -7.67
C ARG A 429 2.74 33.57 -6.96
N LYS A 430 1.71 33.17 -6.20
CA LYS A 430 1.09 34.05 -5.21
C LYS A 430 2.09 34.37 -4.10
N ALA A 431 1.84 35.46 -3.39
CA ALA A 431 2.68 35.86 -2.28
C ALA A 431 2.70 34.79 -1.17
N ASN A 432 3.83 34.67 -0.47
CA ASN A 432 3.93 33.80 0.70
C ASN A 432 2.92 34.23 1.77
N GLY A 433 2.26 33.26 2.43
CA GLY A 433 1.23 33.50 3.45
C GLY A 433 -0.18 33.72 2.90
N VAL A 434 -0.41 33.58 1.59
CA VAL A 434 -1.77 33.54 1.02
C VAL A 434 -2.42 32.21 1.37
N ASP A 435 -3.68 32.24 1.83
CA ASP A 435 -4.46 31.03 2.09
C ASP A 435 -4.58 30.19 0.82
N CYS A 436 -4.35 28.90 0.97
CA CYS A 436 -4.39 27.92 -0.10
C CYS A 436 -5.07 26.65 0.37
N SER A 437 -5.32 25.74 -0.57
CA SER A 437 -5.80 24.41 -0.22
C SER A 437 -5.22 23.33 -1.13
N VAL A 438 -4.93 22.17 -0.53
CA VAL A 438 -4.63 20.92 -1.22
C VAL A 438 -5.78 19.96 -0.93
N GLY A 439 -6.70 19.84 -1.90
CA GLY A 439 -7.96 19.12 -1.69
C GLY A 439 -8.80 19.76 -0.60
N ALA A 440 -9.07 19.01 0.47
CA ALA A 440 -9.86 19.49 1.60
C ALA A 440 -9.04 20.22 2.68
N PHE A 441 -7.71 20.24 2.55
CA PHE A 441 -6.84 20.83 3.56
C PHE A 441 -6.51 22.27 3.24
N GLY A 442 -6.78 23.18 4.19
CA GLY A 442 -6.31 24.56 4.13
C GLY A 442 -4.83 24.66 4.49
N GLY A 443 -4.14 25.62 3.90
CA GLY A 443 -2.72 25.88 4.14
C GLY A 443 -2.34 27.31 3.79
N LEU A 444 -1.03 27.57 3.79
CA LEU A 444 -0.46 28.85 3.38
C LEU A 444 0.55 28.66 2.26
N CYS A 445 0.50 29.53 1.26
CA CYS A 445 1.45 29.52 0.16
C CYS A 445 2.87 29.84 0.65
N GLN A 446 3.85 29.08 0.17
CA GLN A 446 5.26 29.36 0.35
C GLN A 446 6.02 28.94 -0.91
N GLU A 447 6.69 29.89 -1.55
CA GLU A 447 7.46 29.67 -2.79
C GLU A 447 6.67 29.00 -3.93
N GLY A 448 5.35 29.28 -4.00
CA GLY A 448 4.46 28.72 -5.01
C GLY A 448 3.86 27.36 -4.66
N PHE A 449 4.12 26.84 -3.47
CA PHE A 449 3.56 25.58 -2.95
C PHE A 449 2.58 25.87 -1.81
N CYS A 450 1.49 25.11 -1.73
CA CYS A 450 0.58 25.19 -0.60
C CYS A 450 1.10 24.35 0.56
N LEU A 451 1.53 24.99 1.65
CA LEU A 451 1.97 24.30 2.86
C LEU A 451 0.78 24.13 3.81
N VAL A 452 0.37 22.89 4.04
CA VAL A 452 -0.65 22.55 5.02
C VAL A 452 -0.04 22.69 6.41
N ALA A 453 -0.18 23.88 7.00
CA ALA A 453 0.24 24.15 8.37
C ALA A 453 -0.84 23.65 9.33
N GLU A 454 -0.41 23.02 10.42
CA GLU A 454 -1.22 22.39 11.46
C GLU A 454 -1.57 20.92 11.19
N ARG A 455 -0.76 20.01 11.76
CA ARG A 455 -1.14 18.74 12.43
C ARG A 455 0.03 17.73 12.51
N ILE A 456 1.24 18.19 12.82
CA ILE A 456 2.43 17.33 12.97
C ILE A 456 2.51 16.71 14.38
N CYS A 457 1.43 16.77 15.18
CA CYS A 457 1.46 16.39 16.60
C CYS A 457 0.36 15.45 17.05
N GLU A 458 -0.41 14.90 16.12
CA GLU A 458 -1.44 13.92 16.41
C GLU A 458 -0.80 12.53 16.41
N ASP A 459 -0.86 11.79 17.52
CA ASP A 459 -0.37 10.40 17.61
C ASP A 459 -1.39 9.35 17.17
N GLU A 460 -2.55 9.80 16.68
CA GLU A 460 -3.68 8.99 16.23
C GLU A 460 -4.31 8.14 17.35
N ASN A 461 -4.07 8.48 18.61
CA ASN A 461 -4.59 7.76 19.75
C ASN A 461 -5.71 8.54 20.46
N GLN A 462 -6.96 8.06 20.30
CA GLN A 462 -8.14 8.65 20.97
C GLN A 462 -8.08 8.62 22.50
N CYS A 463 -7.13 7.88 23.05
CA CYS A 463 -6.90 7.69 24.47
C CYS A 463 -5.68 8.46 24.98
N THR A 464 -5.18 9.43 24.20
CA THR A 464 -4.21 10.43 24.60
C THR A 464 -4.71 11.83 24.23
N VAL A 465 -4.06 12.84 24.81
CA VAL A 465 -4.20 14.24 24.42
C VAL A 465 -2.87 14.70 23.87
N ASP A 466 -2.92 15.17 22.63
CA ASP A 466 -1.77 15.72 21.93
C ASP A 466 -1.43 17.13 22.37
N ARG A 467 -0.15 17.35 22.69
CA ARG A 467 0.38 18.66 23.06
C ARG A 467 1.66 18.94 22.32
N VAL A 468 1.64 20.02 21.53
CA VAL A 468 2.86 20.61 20.97
C VAL A 468 3.63 21.29 22.10
N THR A 469 4.88 20.90 22.30
CA THR A 469 5.81 21.55 23.25
C THR A 469 7.04 22.08 22.51
N ALA A 470 7.81 22.94 23.18
CA ALA A 470 9.08 23.45 22.62
C ALA A 470 10.14 22.36 22.37
N SER A 471 9.95 21.16 22.94
CA SER A 471 10.80 19.97 22.77
C SER A 471 10.22 18.92 21.81
N GLY A 472 9.17 19.27 21.05
CA GLY A 472 8.45 18.33 20.18
C GLY A 472 7.07 17.94 20.73
N CYS A 473 6.53 16.83 20.25
CA CYS A 473 5.19 16.36 20.63
C CYS A 473 5.19 15.57 21.93
N ARG A 474 4.15 15.78 22.73
CA ARG A 474 3.88 15.02 23.95
C ARG A 474 2.44 14.53 23.93
N TYR A 475 2.29 13.29 24.38
CA TYR A 475 1.01 12.59 24.41
C TYR A 475 0.68 12.25 25.87
N GLU A 476 -0.45 12.77 26.37
CA GLU A 476 -0.90 12.53 27.75
C GLU A 476 -2.06 11.53 27.76
N VAL A 477 -1.87 10.38 28.40
CA VAL A 477 -2.91 9.34 28.48
C VAL A 477 -4.20 9.86 29.13
N LEU A 478 -5.32 9.67 28.45
CA LEU A 478 -6.66 9.98 28.94
C LEU A 478 -7.09 8.96 30.01
N PRO A 479 -7.94 9.37 30.98
CA PRO A 479 -8.41 8.46 32.02
C PRO A 479 -9.13 7.23 31.46
N ASP A 480 -8.96 6.09 32.14
CA ASP A 480 -9.72 4.88 31.83
C ASP A 480 -11.23 5.16 31.88
N GLY A 481 -11.98 4.62 30.92
CA GLY A 481 -13.41 4.85 30.74
C GLY A 481 -13.77 6.07 29.88
N THR A 482 -12.77 6.84 29.42
CA THR A 482 -13.00 7.92 28.43
C THR A 482 -13.60 7.31 27.16
N PRO A 483 -14.75 7.83 26.65
CA PRO A 483 -15.34 7.30 25.42
C PRO A 483 -14.40 7.47 24.23
N CYS A 484 -14.32 6.43 23.41
CA CYS A 484 -13.61 6.42 22.14
C CYS A 484 -14.42 5.59 21.13
N VAL A 485 -14.00 5.53 19.87
CA VAL A 485 -14.74 4.87 18.80
C VAL A 485 -13.81 3.95 18.00
N ILE A 486 -14.24 2.72 17.72
CA ILE A 486 -13.49 1.75 16.90
C ILE A 486 -14.37 1.36 15.72
N ARG A 487 -13.97 1.71 14.49
CA ARG A 487 -14.71 1.36 13.25
C ARG A 487 -16.23 1.60 13.38
N ASP A 488 -16.60 2.81 13.82
CA ASP A 488 -17.98 3.27 14.07
C ASP A 488 -18.70 2.70 15.31
N ASP A 489 -18.08 1.78 16.07
CA ASP A 489 -18.61 1.25 17.33
C ASP A 489 -18.14 2.04 18.56
N ALA A 490 -18.96 2.08 19.62
CA ALA A 490 -18.61 2.72 20.89
C ALA A 490 -17.58 1.90 21.69
N GLY A 491 -16.51 2.55 22.14
CA GLY A 491 -15.46 1.98 22.98
C GLY A 491 -15.15 2.84 24.21
N GLN A 492 -14.22 2.35 25.04
CA GLN A 492 -13.66 3.05 26.19
C GLN A 492 -12.15 2.91 26.25
N CYS A 493 -11.48 3.99 26.59
CA CYS A 493 -10.06 3.99 26.84
C CYS A 493 -9.70 3.11 28.05
N ARG A 494 -8.70 2.24 27.90
CA ARG A 494 -8.03 1.52 28.98
C ARG A 494 -6.55 1.46 28.68
N ARG A 495 -5.71 1.90 29.63
CA ARG A 495 -4.24 1.88 29.49
C ARG A 495 -3.77 2.44 28.15
N SER A 496 -4.23 3.63 27.78
CA SER A 496 -3.91 4.31 26.51
C SER A 496 -4.36 3.60 25.23
N GLN A 497 -5.25 2.62 25.30
CA GLN A 497 -5.84 1.97 24.11
C GLN A 497 -7.36 2.07 24.15
N CYS A 498 -7.98 2.20 22.98
CA CYS A 498 -9.42 2.16 22.87
C CYS A 498 -9.88 0.70 22.83
N GLU A 499 -10.67 0.26 23.81
CA GLU A 499 -11.27 -1.09 23.86
C GLU A 499 -12.77 -1.01 23.53
N LYS A 500 -13.30 -1.94 22.75
CA LYS A 500 -14.74 -2.00 22.44
C LYS A 500 -15.56 -2.31 23.70
N LEU A 501 -16.72 -1.68 23.85
CA LEU A 501 -17.67 -2.06 24.89
C LEU A 501 -18.30 -3.41 24.52
N GLU A 502 -18.01 -4.47 25.28
CA GLU A 502 -18.70 -5.73 25.06
C GLU A 502 -20.22 -5.55 25.17
N PRO A 503 -21.01 -6.15 24.27
CA PRO A 503 -22.45 -6.14 24.40
C PRO A 503 -22.83 -6.79 25.73
N ILE A 504 -23.70 -6.13 26.49
CA ILE A 504 -24.23 -6.68 27.75
C ILE A 504 -25.06 -7.94 27.42
N THR A 505 -24.43 -9.10 27.32
CA THR A 505 -25.11 -10.39 27.23
C THR A 505 -25.47 -10.85 28.63
N GLY A 506 -26.66 -10.47 29.10
CA GLY A 506 -27.10 -10.84 30.44
C GLY A 506 -28.40 -10.19 30.91
N LEU A 507 -29.46 -10.26 30.11
CA LEU A 507 -30.82 -10.13 30.64
C LEU A 507 -31.65 -11.31 30.14
N GLU A 508 -31.77 -12.31 31.00
CA GLU A 508 -32.74 -13.39 30.85
C GLU A 508 -34.14 -12.79 30.66
N GLU A 509 -34.83 -13.25 29.61
CA GLU A 509 -36.26 -13.05 29.43
C GLU A 509 -37.01 -13.62 30.65
N GLY A 510 -37.73 -12.75 31.35
CA GLY A 510 -38.77 -13.19 32.28
C GLY A 510 -38.60 -12.66 33.69
N THR A 511 -38.83 -11.35 33.91
CA THR A 511 -39.43 -10.94 35.18
C THR A 511 -40.37 -9.76 34.97
N THR A 512 -41.65 -10.02 35.26
CA THR A 512 -42.74 -9.04 35.19
C THR A 512 -42.55 -7.99 36.29
N ILE A 513 -42.26 -6.74 35.92
CA ILE A 513 -42.22 -5.62 36.87
C ILE A 513 -43.66 -5.29 37.29
N LYS A 514 -44.03 -5.67 38.52
CA LYS A 514 -45.23 -5.15 39.18
C LYS A 514 -44.98 -3.70 39.60
N ASN A 515 -45.75 -2.79 39.02
CA ASN A 515 -45.90 -1.42 39.49
C ASN A 515 -46.22 -1.37 40.99
N ARG A 516 -45.41 -0.63 41.76
CA ARG A 516 -45.80 -0.06 43.06
C ARG A 516 -45.44 1.42 43.10
N THR A 517 -46.44 2.22 42.79
CA THR A 517 -46.59 3.62 43.21
C THR A 517 -46.48 3.75 44.74
N GLY A 518 -45.75 4.76 45.21
CA GLY A 518 -45.73 5.13 46.63
C GLY A 518 -44.81 6.31 46.92
N ALA A 519 -45.32 7.52 46.73
CA ALA A 519 -44.71 8.78 47.16
C ALA A 519 -44.83 8.98 48.68
N THR A 520 -43.83 9.62 49.31
CA THR A 520 -43.92 10.50 50.51
C THR A 520 -42.53 11.13 50.74
N GLN A 521 -42.33 12.42 50.45
CA GLN A 521 -42.46 13.61 51.33
C GLN A 521 -41.33 13.81 52.37
N ALA A 522 -40.89 15.07 52.48
CA ALA A 522 -39.69 15.54 53.16
C ALA A 522 -39.92 16.04 54.61
N ASN A 523 -38.88 15.83 55.43
CA ASN A 523 -38.37 16.62 56.58
C ASN A 523 -39.24 16.89 57.84
N PRO A 524 -38.64 17.34 58.96
CA PRO A 524 -37.36 16.99 59.61
C PRO A 524 -37.53 16.81 61.15
N THR A 525 -36.45 16.45 61.90
CA THR A 525 -36.09 16.93 63.27
C THR A 525 -35.28 15.90 64.09
N GLY A 526 -34.31 16.39 64.88
CA GLY A 526 -34.19 15.97 66.29
C GLY A 526 -33.08 14.97 66.69
N ALA A 527 -31.87 15.49 66.91
CA ALA A 527 -31.03 15.32 68.10
C ALA A 527 -30.80 13.95 68.78
N THR A 528 -29.49 13.68 68.93
CA THR A 528 -28.76 13.22 70.14
C THR A 528 -28.73 11.75 70.60
N THR A 529 -27.47 11.32 70.78
CA THR A 529 -26.88 10.45 71.83
C THR A 529 -27.06 8.95 71.80
N GLY A 530 -25.96 8.23 72.01
CA GLY A 530 -25.98 6.91 72.66
C GLY A 530 -24.92 5.92 72.18
N GLU A 531 -23.83 5.79 72.93
CA GLU A 531 -22.75 4.81 72.79
C GLU A 531 -23.16 3.33 72.99
N ARG A 532 -22.36 2.46 72.37
CA ARG A 532 -21.85 1.14 72.81
C ARG A 532 -22.82 0.00 73.15
N SER A 533 -22.62 -1.11 72.44
CA SER A 533 -21.85 -2.27 72.95
C SER A 533 -21.20 -3.02 71.81
#